data_AF-A0A952PVV4-F1
#
_entry.id   AF-A0A952PVV4-F1
#
_cell.length_a   1.000
_cell.length_b   1.000
_cell.length_c   1.000
_cell.angle_alpha   90.00
_cell.angle_beta   90.00
_cell.angle_gamma   90.00
#
_symmetry.space_group_name_H-M   'P 1'
#
loop_
_entity.id
_entity.type
_entity.pdbx_description
1 polymer ?
#
loop_
_entity_poly.entity_id
_entity_poly.type
_entity_poly.pdbx_seq_one_letter_code
_entity_poly.pdbx_strand_id
1 'polypeptide(L)'
;MSYLTHLLISLHALSLRLYPTQFRAEFGDELRDTFSCLLQDVAAGGVLTLCRLCWNELRQFPQSIAREYQHAFALRWRNASQRELTKIRWMTRGLSVFVLWFLLTVVQQGLRSADPQFMPFVLMSAITALCISVAWLNERLGGWLTIYTSVSMGVALFIIALSLQHSAYAHLFNYFVMYLLYIVPSFITGLLFMSVSKAGRRPRSLAS
;
A
#
# COMPACT_ATOMS: atom_id res chain seq x y z
N MET A 1 -22.38 33.57 -9.65
CA MET A 1 -22.26 32.20 -9.08
C MET A 1 -22.07 31.11 -10.13
N SER A 2 -22.62 31.22 -11.35
CA SER A 2 -22.50 30.17 -12.40
C SER A 2 -21.06 29.74 -12.75
N TYR A 3 -20.09 30.65 -12.83
CA TYR A 3 -18.69 30.26 -13.13
C TYR A 3 -18.07 29.35 -12.07
N LEU A 4 -18.31 29.63 -10.79
CA LEU A 4 -17.74 28.87 -9.69
C LEU A 4 -18.37 27.48 -9.61
N THR A 5 -19.67 27.35 -9.89
CA THR A 5 -20.34 26.05 -9.94
C THR A 5 -19.82 25.19 -11.09
N HIS A 6 -19.62 25.77 -12.27
CA HIS A 6 -19.00 25.08 -13.41
C HIS A 6 -17.57 24.62 -13.11
N LEU A 7 -16.78 25.45 -12.43
CA LEU A 7 -15.42 25.10 -12.03
C LEU A 7 -15.40 23.92 -11.05
N LEU A 8 -16.27 23.91 -10.03
CA LEU A 8 -16.36 22.83 -9.06
C LEU A 8 -16.81 21.51 -9.70
N ILE A 9 -17.79 21.55 -10.61
CA ILE A 9 -18.21 20.36 -11.38
C ILE A 9 -17.07 19.84 -12.24
N SER A 10 -16.27 20.72 -12.85
CA SER A 10 -15.13 20.32 -13.68
C SER A 10 -14.01 19.69 -12.85
N LEU A 11 -13.72 20.25 -11.67
CA LEU A 11 -12.76 19.66 -10.73
C LEU A 11 -13.24 18.29 -10.23
N HIS A 12 -14.53 18.15 -9.93
CA HIS A 12 -15.12 16.86 -9.56
C HIS A 12 -15.02 15.85 -10.71
N ALA A 13 -15.31 16.24 -11.94
CA ALA A 13 -15.13 15.37 -13.11
C ALA A 13 -13.66 14.94 -13.30
N LEU A 14 -12.71 15.81 -12.98
CA LEU A 14 -11.28 15.46 -12.98
C LEU A 14 -10.96 14.47 -11.86
N SER A 15 -11.51 14.67 -10.66
CA SER A 15 -11.30 13.80 -9.51
C SER A 15 -11.84 12.38 -9.75
N LEU A 16 -12.97 12.25 -10.46
CA LEU A 16 -13.52 10.96 -10.91
C LEU A 16 -12.54 10.16 -11.79
N ARG A 17 -11.56 10.80 -12.44
CA ARG A 17 -10.53 10.08 -13.20
C ARG A 17 -9.64 9.20 -12.33
N LEU A 18 -9.57 9.48 -11.03
CA LEU A 18 -8.81 8.70 -10.06
C LEU A 18 -9.53 7.42 -9.64
N TYR A 19 -10.80 7.23 -9.97
CA TYR A 19 -11.50 5.98 -9.69
C TYR A 19 -11.11 4.86 -10.67
N PRO A 20 -11.25 3.58 -10.28
CA PRO A 20 -11.09 2.45 -11.18
C PRO A 20 -11.94 2.62 -12.45
N THR A 21 -11.38 2.25 -13.60
CA THR A 21 -12.02 2.48 -14.92
C THR A 21 -13.39 1.81 -15.04
N GLN A 22 -13.54 0.60 -14.51
CA GLN A 22 -14.81 -0.13 -14.50
C GLN A 22 -15.87 0.58 -13.67
N PHE A 23 -15.52 0.97 -12.43
CA PHE A 23 -16.42 1.72 -11.55
C PHE A 23 -16.84 3.05 -12.17
N ARG A 24 -15.89 3.78 -12.78
CA ARG A 24 -16.19 5.04 -13.46
C ARG A 24 -17.12 4.85 -14.67
N ALA A 25 -17.00 3.75 -15.40
CA ALA A 25 -17.87 3.47 -16.54
C ALA A 25 -19.32 3.17 -16.10
N GLU A 26 -19.50 2.64 -14.90
CA GLU A 26 -20.82 2.27 -14.36
C GLU A 26 -21.48 3.43 -13.58
N PHE A 27 -20.71 4.12 -12.74
CA PHE A 27 -21.23 5.11 -11.79
C PHE A 27 -20.74 6.54 -12.02
N GLY A 28 -19.89 6.78 -13.02
CA GLY A 28 -19.25 8.09 -13.23
C GLY A 28 -20.25 9.21 -13.51
N ASP A 29 -21.27 8.93 -14.34
CA ASP A 29 -22.31 9.89 -14.68
C ASP A 29 -23.23 10.14 -13.48
N GLU A 30 -23.66 9.09 -12.77
CA GLU A 30 -24.49 9.20 -11.56
C GLU A 30 -23.81 10.02 -10.45
N LEU A 31 -22.51 9.80 -10.21
CA LEU A 31 -21.75 10.56 -9.22
C LEU A 31 -21.61 12.04 -9.61
N ARG A 32 -21.43 12.32 -10.91
CA ARG A 32 -21.37 13.69 -11.41
C ARG A 32 -22.73 14.40 -11.26
N ASP A 33 -23.80 13.71 -11.61
CA ASP A 33 -25.16 14.25 -11.53
C ASP A 33 -25.56 14.49 -10.08
N THR A 34 -25.29 13.52 -9.18
CA THR A 34 -25.52 13.64 -7.74
C THR A 34 -24.76 14.84 -7.16
N PHE A 35 -23.48 14.99 -7.50
CA PHE A 35 -22.70 16.15 -7.06
C PHE A 35 -23.26 17.46 -7.62
N SER A 36 -23.71 17.48 -8.88
CA SER A 36 -24.30 18.67 -9.49
C SER A 36 -25.61 19.10 -8.82
N CYS A 37 -26.47 18.13 -8.44
CA CYS A 37 -27.71 18.38 -7.70
C CYS A 37 -27.41 18.96 -6.32
N LEU A 38 -26.50 18.32 -5.56
CA LEU A 38 -26.07 18.82 -4.24
C LEU A 38 -25.50 20.24 -4.33
N LEU A 39 -24.77 20.54 -5.40
CA LEU A 39 -24.17 21.85 -5.60
C LEU A 39 -25.23 22.93 -5.93
N GLN A 40 -26.31 22.58 -6.63
CA GLN A 40 -27.44 23.48 -6.88
C GLN A 40 -28.21 23.78 -5.58
N ASP A 41 -28.47 22.75 -4.77
CA ASP A 41 -29.17 22.91 -3.48
C ASP A 41 -28.36 23.81 -2.52
N VAL A 42 -27.05 23.61 -2.49
CA VAL A 42 -26.15 24.38 -1.61
C VAL A 42 -25.89 25.79 -2.15
N ALA A 43 -25.98 26.03 -3.45
CA ALA A 43 -25.82 27.36 -4.03
C ALA A 43 -26.87 28.36 -3.51
N ALA A 44 -28.08 27.90 -3.14
CA ALA A 44 -29.09 28.73 -2.52
C ALA A 44 -28.76 29.09 -1.05
N GLY A 45 -27.94 28.28 -0.37
CA GLY A 45 -27.59 28.39 1.05
C GLY A 45 -26.36 29.24 1.38
N GLY A 46 -25.80 29.96 0.41
CA GLY A 46 -24.65 30.86 0.60
C GLY A 46 -23.28 30.19 0.65
N VAL A 47 -22.23 31.03 0.75
CA VAL A 47 -20.81 30.61 0.60
C VAL A 47 -20.35 29.63 1.68
N LEU A 48 -20.81 29.81 2.93
CA LEU A 48 -20.40 28.96 4.06
C LEU A 48 -20.82 27.49 3.85
N THR A 49 -22.04 27.28 3.38
CA THR A 49 -22.59 25.94 3.10
C THR A 49 -21.82 25.26 1.98
N LEU A 50 -21.42 26.03 0.95
CA LEU A 50 -20.59 25.54 -0.15
C LEU A 50 -19.19 25.11 0.32
N CYS A 51 -18.54 25.91 1.16
CA CYS A 51 -17.24 25.55 1.74
C CYS A 51 -17.34 24.26 2.57
N ARG A 52 -18.41 24.09 3.35
CA ARG A 52 -18.65 22.88 4.15
C ARG A 52 -18.86 21.65 3.27
N LEU A 53 -19.60 21.77 2.16
CA LEU A 53 -19.77 20.70 1.17
C LEU A 53 -18.40 20.28 0.60
N CYS A 54 -17.61 21.24 0.11
CA CYS A 54 -16.30 20.97 -0.47
C CYS A 54 -15.33 20.30 0.53
N TRP A 55 -15.34 20.74 1.78
CA TRP A 55 -14.53 20.14 2.85
C TRP A 55 -14.93 18.70 3.15
N ASN A 56 -16.24 18.43 3.24
CA ASN A 56 -16.75 17.08 3.48
C ASN A 56 -16.38 16.13 2.34
N GLU A 57 -16.54 16.58 1.09
CA GLU A 57 -16.12 15.81 -0.09
C GLU A 57 -14.63 15.54 -0.07
N LEU A 58 -13.79 16.56 0.14
CA LEU A 58 -12.33 16.38 0.17
C LEU A 58 -11.90 15.36 1.24
N ARG A 59 -12.58 15.32 2.38
CA ARG A 59 -12.30 14.36 3.46
C ARG A 59 -12.78 12.94 3.13
N GLN A 60 -13.92 12.79 2.48
CA GLN A 60 -14.53 11.49 2.16
C GLN A 60 -13.91 10.85 0.91
N PHE A 61 -13.49 11.67 -0.05
CA PHE A 61 -12.92 11.28 -1.33
C PHE A 61 -11.75 10.27 -1.25
N PRO A 62 -10.71 10.45 -0.42
CA PRO A 62 -9.63 9.46 -0.33
C PRO A 62 -10.12 8.12 0.23
N GLN A 63 -11.10 8.14 1.13
CA GLN A 63 -11.66 6.92 1.73
C GLN A 63 -12.55 6.16 0.74
N SER A 64 -13.38 6.86 -0.04
CA SER A 64 -14.23 6.26 -1.07
C SER A 64 -13.37 5.66 -2.19
N ILE A 65 -12.35 6.37 -2.67
CA ILE A 65 -11.40 5.83 -3.65
C ILE A 65 -10.72 4.57 -3.13
N ALA A 66 -10.19 4.60 -1.90
CA ALA A 66 -9.51 3.44 -1.32
C ALA A 66 -10.44 2.23 -1.24
N ARG A 67 -11.70 2.44 -0.85
CA ARG A 67 -12.73 1.38 -0.79
C ARG A 67 -13.01 0.79 -2.18
N GLU A 68 -13.21 1.63 -3.20
CA GLU A 68 -13.52 1.14 -4.55
C GLU A 68 -12.34 0.43 -5.20
N TYR A 69 -11.11 0.89 -4.98
CA TYR A 69 -9.94 0.13 -5.39
C TYR A 69 -9.86 -1.22 -4.67
N GLN A 70 -10.08 -1.26 -3.36
CA GLN A 70 -10.10 -2.54 -2.62
C GLN A 70 -11.13 -3.51 -3.21
N HIS A 71 -12.32 -3.01 -3.54
CA HIS A 71 -13.38 -3.81 -4.16
C HIS A 71 -12.97 -4.30 -5.57
N ALA A 72 -12.49 -3.40 -6.43
CA ALA A 72 -12.02 -3.73 -7.78
C ALA A 72 -10.85 -4.74 -7.75
N PHE A 73 -9.91 -4.56 -6.83
CA PHE A 73 -8.82 -5.51 -6.61
C PHE A 73 -9.35 -6.87 -6.16
N ALA A 74 -10.27 -6.92 -5.20
CA ALA A 74 -10.85 -8.17 -4.72
C ALA A 74 -11.58 -8.93 -5.84
N LEU A 75 -12.35 -8.23 -6.69
CA LEU A 75 -13.00 -8.80 -7.87
C LEU A 75 -11.98 -9.35 -8.88
N ARG A 76 -10.95 -8.57 -9.20
CA ARG A 76 -9.88 -9.00 -10.12
C ARG A 76 -9.17 -10.25 -9.60
N TRP A 77 -8.85 -10.29 -8.31
CA TRP A 77 -8.23 -11.45 -7.67
C TRP A 77 -9.15 -12.67 -7.64
N ARG A 78 -10.45 -12.46 -7.42
CA ARG A 78 -11.44 -13.53 -7.50
C ARG A 78 -11.46 -14.10 -8.91
N ASN A 79 -11.45 -13.27 -9.95
CA ASN A 79 -11.56 -13.69 -11.34
C ASN A 79 -10.23 -14.06 -12.01
N ALA A 80 -9.11 -13.89 -11.31
CA ALA A 80 -7.78 -14.20 -11.82
C ALA A 80 -7.68 -15.67 -12.23
N SER A 81 -7.13 -15.91 -13.43
CA SER A 81 -6.90 -17.26 -13.92
C SER A 81 -5.82 -17.98 -13.10
N GLN A 82 -5.86 -19.32 -13.06
CA GLN A 82 -4.80 -20.12 -12.41
C GLN A 82 -3.40 -19.82 -12.97
N ARG A 83 -3.32 -19.46 -14.26
CA ARG A 83 -2.06 -19.05 -14.91
C ARG A 83 -1.55 -17.72 -14.34
N GLU A 84 -2.42 -16.73 -14.18
CA GLU A 84 -2.05 -15.44 -13.57
C GLU A 84 -1.64 -15.60 -12.11
N LEU A 85 -2.38 -16.39 -11.33
CA LEU A 85 -2.02 -16.67 -9.93
C LEU A 85 -0.64 -17.35 -9.84
N THR A 86 -0.37 -18.32 -10.71
CA THR A 86 0.94 -18.99 -10.79
C THR A 86 2.05 -18.02 -11.19
N LYS A 87 1.81 -17.15 -12.18
CA LYS A 87 2.76 -16.11 -12.58
C LYS A 87 3.07 -15.16 -11.42
N ILE A 88 2.04 -14.69 -10.71
CA ILE A 88 2.23 -13.81 -9.56
C ILE A 88 3.01 -14.54 -8.45
N ARG A 89 2.71 -15.81 -8.15
CA ARG A 89 3.50 -16.61 -7.19
C ARG A 89 4.99 -16.66 -7.55
N TRP A 90 5.31 -16.93 -8.80
CA TRP A 90 6.70 -16.96 -9.26
C TRP A 90 7.37 -15.59 -9.20
N MET A 91 6.65 -14.52 -9.56
CA MET A 91 7.15 -13.15 -9.41
C MET A 91 7.40 -12.79 -7.94
N THR A 92 6.49 -13.12 -7.03
CA THR A 92 6.65 -12.89 -5.59
C THR A 92 7.83 -13.68 -5.02
N ARG A 93 8.01 -14.93 -5.45
CA ARG A 93 9.18 -15.74 -5.06
C ARG A 93 10.47 -15.12 -5.59
N GLY A 94 10.52 -14.72 -6.86
CA GLY A 94 11.68 -14.04 -7.44
C GLY A 94 12.04 -12.75 -6.70
N LEU A 95 11.04 -11.91 -6.41
CA LEU A 95 11.23 -10.70 -5.61
C LEU A 95 11.76 -11.02 -4.20
N SER A 96 11.23 -12.07 -3.56
CA SER A 96 11.69 -12.48 -2.24
C SER A 96 13.13 -13.03 -2.24
N VAL A 97 13.58 -13.69 -3.31
CA VAL A 97 15.00 -14.09 -3.46
C VAL A 97 15.88 -12.86 -3.55
N PHE A 98 15.47 -11.87 -4.35
CA PHE A 98 16.21 -10.62 -4.49
C PHE A 98 16.32 -9.89 -3.15
N VAL A 99 15.21 -9.77 -2.42
CA VAL A 99 15.21 -9.18 -1.07
C VAL A 99 16.11 -10.00 -0.14
N LEU A 100 15.98 -11.32 -0.09
CA LEU A 100 16.79 -12.19 0.75
C LEU A 100 18.28 -12.04 0.47
N TRP A 101 18.68 -12.04 -0.80
CA TRP A 101 20.07 -11.80 -1.20
C TRP A 101 20.57 -10.45 -0.70
N PHE A 102 19.79 -9.39 -0.88
CA PHE A 102 20.12 -8.06 -0.37
C PHE A 102 20.29 -8.05 1.16
N LEU A 103 19.37 -8.68 1.91
CA LEU A 103 19.49 -8.80 3.37
C LEU A 103 20.77 -9.50 3.81
N LEU A 104 21.13 -10.59 3.12
CA LEU A 104 22.35 -11.32 3.40
C LEU A 104 23.60 -10.47 3.11
N THR A 105 23.59 -9.67 2.04
CA THR A 105 24.70 -8.75 1.77
C THR A 105 24.86 -7.67 2.84
N VAL A 106 23.75 -7.12 3.34
CA VAL A 106 23.75 -6.15 4.44
C VAL A 106 24.28 -6.78 5.73
N VAL A 107 23.82 -7.98 6.07
CA VAL A 107 24.32 -8.74 7.24
C VAL A 107 25.82 -9.00 7.11
N GLN A 108 26.28 -9.46 5.94
CA GLN A 108 27.69 -9.74 5.69
C GLN A 108 28.56 -8.49 5.80
N GLN A 109 28.09 -7.34 5.30
CA GLN A 109 28.82 -6.07 5.42
C GLN A 109 28.87 -5.58 6.87
N GLY A 110 27.75 -5.64 7.60
CA GLY A 110 27.72 -5.23 9.01
C GLY A 110 28.55 -6.14 9.93
N LEU A 111 28.65 -7.44 9.62
CA LEU A 111 29.55 -8.34 10.33
C LEU A 111 31.03 -8.03 10.05
N ARG A 112 31.36 -7.56 8.84
CA ARG A 112 32.74 -7.19 8.45
C ARG A 112 33.19 -5.86 9.07
N SER A 113 32.28 -4.90 9.26
CA SER A 113 32.63 -3.61 9.86
C SER A 113 32.92 -3.71 11.36
N ALA A 114 32.44 -4.76 12.04
CA ALA A 114 32.60 -5.01 13.47
C ALA A 114 32.15 -3.83 14.38
N ASP A 115 31.36 -2.90 13.84
CA ASP A 115 30.91 -1.72 14.57
C ASP A 115 29.64 -2.07 15.38
N PRO A 116 29.68 -1.96 16.72
CA PRO A 116 28.57 -2.32 17.59
C PRO A 116 27.30 -1.52 17.31
N GLN A 117 27.41 -0.31 16.75
CA GLN A 117 26.25 0.53 16.43
C GLN A 117 25.37 -0.09 15.34
N PHE A 118 25.93 -0.93 14.46
CA PHE A 118 25.20 -1.58 13.37
C PHE A 118 24.61 -2.95 13.76
N MET A 119 25.00 -3.51 14.91
CA MET A 119 24.57 -4.86 15.32
C MET A 119 23.05 -5.04 15.44
N PRO A 120 22.27 -4.07 15.97
CA PRO A 120 20.81 -4.17 15.98
C PRO A 120 20.22 -4.30 14.57
N PHE A 121 20.77 -3.58 13.61
CA PHE A 121 20.33 -3.61 12.21
C PHE A 121 20.68 -4.94 11.52
N VAL A 122 21.89 -5.45 11.78
CA VAL A 122 22.33 -6.78 11.30
C VAL A 122 21.41 -7.88 11.84
N LEU A 123 21.12 -7.86 13.14
CA LEU A 123 20.27 -8.86 13.78
C LEU A 123 18.84 -8.82 13.21
N MET A 124 18.25 -7.64 13.07
CA MET A 124 16.91 -7.49 12.50
C MET A 124 16.85 -7.89 11.03
N SER A 125 17.91 -7.62 10.26
CA SER A 125 18.02 -8.08 8.86
C SER A 125 18.10 -9.60 8.77
N ALA A 126 18.87 -10.24 9.65
CA ALA A 126 18.94 -11.70 9.74
C ALA A 126 17.60 -12.34 10.14
N ILE A 127 16.88 -11.75 11.11
CA ILE A 127 15.54 -12.19 11.50
C ILE A 127 14.56 -12.04 10.32
N THR A 128 14.60 -10.92 9.61
CA THR A 128 13.75 -10.69 8.44
C THR A 128 14.03 -11.72 7.34
N ALA A 129 15.31 -12.00 7.06
CA ALA A 129 15.74 -13.02 6.11
C ALA A 129 15.23 -14.43 6.48
N LEU A 130 15.30 -14.78 7.76
CA LEU A 130 14.76 -16.03 8.28
C LEU A 130 13.22 -16.09 8.13
N CYS A 131 12.52 -15.00 8.45
CA CYS A 131 11.07 -14.92 8.26
C CYS A 131 10.65 -15.04 6.78
N ILE A 132 11.39 -14.42 5.85
CA ILE A 132 11.17 -14.58 4.41
C ILE A 132 11.40 -16.05 3.98
N SER A 133 12.42 -16.70 4.54
CA SER A 133 12.72 -18.11 4.24
C SER A 133 11.61 -19.04 4.75
N VAL A 134 11.11 -18.80 5.98
CA VAL A 134 9.95 -19.52 6.54
C VAL A 134 8.68 -19.24 5.72
N ALA A 135 8.55 -18.04 5.14
CA ALA A 135 7.40 -17.68 4.31
C ALA A 135 7.25 -18.56 3.07
N TRP A 136 8.34 -19.13 2.57
CA TRP A 136 8.32 -20.05 1.45
C TRP A 136 7.73 -21.41 1.79
N LEU A 137 7.88 -21.85 3.04
CA LEU A 137 7.34 -23.11 3.53
C LEU A 137 5.83 -23.01 3.78
N ASN A 138 5.37 -21.85 4.26
CA ASN A 138 3.96 -21.60 4.52
C ASN A 138 3.57 -20.18 4.10
N GLU A 139 3.01 -20.05 2.90
CA GLU A 139 2.69 -18.75 2.27
C GLU A 139 1.83 -17.86 3.18
N ARG A 140 0.93 -18.43 4.01
CA ARG A 140 0.05 -17.66 4.88
C ARG A 140 0.76 -17.10 6.12
N LEU A 141 1.45 -17.97 6.87
CA LEU A 141 2.21 -17.54 8.04
C LEU A 141 3.35 -16.61 7.62
N GLY A 142 3.97 -16.92 6.49
CA GLY A 142 4.98 -16.11 5.83
C GLY A 142 4.57 -14.69 5.53
N GLY A 143 3.42 -14.50 4.91
CA GLY A 143 2.89 -13.17 4.60
C GLY A 143 2.72 -12.30 5.86
N TRP A 144 2.18 -12.88 6.94
CA TRP A 144 2.05 -12.16 8.22
C TRP A 144 3.40 -11.84 8.85
N LEU A 145 4.29 -12.84 8.94
CA LEU A 145 5.62 -12.66 9.53
C LEU A 145 6.44 -11.60 8.80
N THR A 146 6.39 -11.58 7.46
CA THR A 146 7.09 -10.57 6.65
C THR A 146 6.51 -9.17 6.86
N ILE A 147 5.19 -9.02 7.00
CA ILE A 147 4.58 -7.72 7.33
C ILE A 147 5.02 -7.26 8.73
N TYR A 148 4.89 -8.12 9.75
CA TYR A 148 5.26 -7.75 11.12
C TYR A 148 6.74 -7.39 11.27
N THR A 149 7.63 -8.18 10.67
CA THR A 149 9.07 -7.90 10.69
C THR A 149 9.40 -6.61 9.95
N SER A 150 8.76 -6.33 8.81
CA SER A 150 8.99 -5.08 8.06
C SER A 150 8.54 -3.84 8.84
N VAL A 151 7.37 -3.92 9.48
CA VAL A 151 6.86 -2.82 10.32
C VAL A 151 7.73 -2.63 11.57
N SER A 152 8.09 -3.72 12.25
CA SER A 152 8.94 -3.69 13.44
C SER A 152 10.32 -3.14 13.14
N MET A 153 10.95 -3.57 12.05
CA MET A 153 12.21 -3.01 11.55
C MET A 153 12.06 -1.52 11.26
N GLY A 154 10.93 -1.12 10.68
CA GLY A 154 10.67 0.28 10.42
C GLY A 154 10.59 1.14 11.69
N VAL A 155 9.85 0.68 12.69
CA VAL A 155 9.78 1.36 13.99
C VAL A 155 11.17 1.43 14.65
N ALA A 156 11.94 0.34 14.63
CA ALA A 156 13.29 0.31 15.19
C ALA A 156 14.23 1.31 14.51
N LEU A 157 14.24 1.35 13.18
CA LEU A 157 15.04 2.30 12.40
C LEU A 157 14.62 3.74 12.65
N PHE A 158 13.32 4.01 12.78
CA PHE A 158 12.81 5.33 13.10
C PHE A 158 13.27 5.80 14.48
N ILE A 159 13.24 4.92 15.49
CA ILE A 159 13.74 5.22 16.84
C ILE A 159 15.25 5.52 16.82
N ILE A 160 16.04 4.73 16.08
CA ILE A 160 17.49 4.95 15.93
C ILE A 160 17.76 6.29 15.22
N ALA A 161 17.00 6.62 14.18
CA ALA A 161 17.15 7.89 13.48
C ALA A 161 16.85 9.09 14.39
N LEU A 162 15.85 8.98 15.28
CA LEU A 162 15.51 10.01 16.26
C LEU A 162 16.57 10.13 17.36
N SER A 163 17.22 9.05 17.77
CA SER A 163 18.22 9.07 18.85
C SER A 163 19.56 9.66 18.42
N LEU A 164 19.89 9.68 17.12
CA LEU A 164 21.15 10.22 16.56
C LEU A 164 21.13 11.76 16.35
N GLN A 165 20.32 12.47 17.14
CA GLN A 165 19.79 13.82 16.91
C GLN A 165 20.78 15.00 16.82
N HIS A 166 22.10 14.81 17.01
CA HIS A 166 23.05 15.93 17.15
C HIS A 166 23.98 16.21 15.96
N SER A 167 24.16 15.30 15.00
CA SER A 167 25.04 15.56 13.83
C SER A 167 24.57 14.97 12.50
N ALA A 168 23.47 14.21 12.49
CA ALA A 168 23.14 13.31 11.38
C ALA A 168 21.92 13.71 10.53
N TYR A 169 21.40 14.94 10.61
CA TYR A 169 20.26 15.37 9.78
C TYR A 169 20.53 15.23 8.27
N ALA A 170 21.77 15.46 7.83
CA ALA A 170 22.18 15.27 6.44
C ALA A 170 22.08 13.80 5.98
N HIS A 171 22.20 12.85 6.90
CA HIS A 171 22.11 11.42 6.61
C HIS A 171 20.69 10.85 6.84
N LEU A 172 19.83 11.58 7.54
CA LEU A 172 18.47 11.15 7.88
C LEU A 172 17.63 10.88 6.62
N PHE A 173 17.78 11.70 5.58
CA PHE A 173 17.16 11.43 4.28
C PHE A 173 17.68 10.14 3.63
N ASN A 174 18.99 9.88 3.66
CA ASN A 174 19.58 8.66 3.11
C ASN A 174 19.10 7.42 3.88
N TYR A 175 19.02 7.50 5.21
CA TYR A 175 18.46 6.43 6.04
C TYR A 175 16.98 6.21 5.75
N PHE A 176 16.21 7.27 5.52
CA PHE A 176 14.80 7.18 5.14
C PHE A 176 14.60 6.57 3.74
N VAL A 177 15.44 6.91 2.78
CA VAL A 177 15.40 6.30 1.44
C VAL A 177 15.78 4.82 1.51
N MET A 178 16.85 4.48 2.23
CA MET A 178 17.23 3.09 2.50
C MET A 178 16.09 2.32 3.21
N TYR A 179 15.42 2.96 4.16
CA TYR A 179 14.24 2.44 4.86
C TYR A 179 13.10 2.14 3.90
N LEU A 180 12.75 3.06 3.00
CA LEU A 180 11.68 2.85 2.02
C LEU A 180 12.02 1.73 1.05
N LEU A 181 13.27 1.71 0.57
CA LEU A 181 13.76 0.64 -0.30
C LEU A 181 13.75 -0.73 0.38
N TYR A 182 13.84 -0.79 1.70
CA TYR A 182 13.82 -2.04 2.47
C TYR A 182 12.40 -2.50 2.79
N ILE A 183 11.59 -1.62 3.36
CA ILE A 183 10.29 -1.97 3.95
C ILE A 183 9.23 -2.13 2.90
N VAL A 184 9.23 -1.27 1.88
CA VAL A 184 8.19 -1.28 0.85
C VAL A 184 8.20 -2.61 0.08
N PRO A 185 9.32 -3.12 -0.43
CA PRO A 185 9.32 -4.41 -1.15
C PRO A 185 8.95 -5.59 -0.26
N SER A 186 9.43 -5.63 0.99
CA SER A 186 9.11 -6.72 1.92
C SER A 186 7.63 -6.70 2.33
N PHE A 187 7.08 -5.52 2.60
CA PHE A 187 5.66 -5.32 2.90
C PHE A 187 4.77 -5.70 1.70
N ILE A 188 5.11 -5.26 0.49
CA ILE A 188 4.42 -5.64 -0.75
C ILE A 188 4.45 -7.16 -0.92
N THR A 189 5.62 -7.78 -0.72
CA THR A 189 5.79 -9.23 -0.80
C THR A 189 4.85 -9.96 0.17
N GLY A 190 4.78 -9.50 1.42
CA GLY A 190 3.87 -10.06 2.43
C GLY A 190 2.39 -9.92 2.05
N LEU A 191 1.98 -8.76 1.55
CA LEU A 191 0.62 -8.53 1.06
C LEU A 191 0.26 -9.42 -0.13
N LEU A 192 1.20 -9.63 -1.05
CA LEU A 192 1.01 -10.50 -2.21
C LEU A 192 0.83 -11.96 -1.77
N PHE A 193 1.66 -12.45 -0.83
CA PHE A 193 1.50 -13.80 -0.28
C PHE A 193 0.13 -14.00 0.36
N MET A 194 -0.33 -13.05 1.17
CA MET A 194 -1.65 -13.12 1.80
C MET A 194 -2.79 -13.12 0.77
N SER A 195 -2.69 -12.28 -0.27
CA SER A 195 -3.71 -12.16 -1.32
C SER A 195 -3.83 -13.46 -2.12
N VAL A 196 -2.70 -14.02 -2.54
CA VAL A 196 -2.64 -15.29 -3.28
C VAL A 196 -3.17 -16.46 -2.44
N SER A 197 -2.81 -16.50 -1.15
CA SER A 197 -3.28 -17.56 -0.23
C SER A 197 -4.80 -17.56 -0.06
N LYS A 198 -5.43 -16.38 0.01
CA LYS A 198 -6.90 -16.24 0.06
C LYS A 198 -7.56 -16.69 -1.24
N ALA A 199 -7.01 -16.33 -2.40
CA ALA A 199 -7.58 -16.66 -3.70
C ALA A 199 -7.58 -18.18 -4.00
N GLY A 200 -6.57 -18.91 -3.51
CA GLY A 200 -6.44 -20.35 -3.73
C GLY A 200 -7.46 -21.23 -2.98
N ARG A 201 -8.21 -20.68 -2.02
CA ARG A 201 -9.16 -21.44 -1.18
C ARG A 201 -10.60 -21.45 -1.70
N ARG A 202 -10.82 -21.32 -3.01
CA ARG A 202 -12.17 -21.53 -3.56
C ARG A 202 -12.68 -22.91 -3.09
N PRO A 203 -13.81 -22.98 -2.36
CA PRO A 203 -14.34 -24.24 -1.90
C PRO A 203 -14.65 -25.10 -3.13
N ARG A 204 -14.08 -26.31 -3.19
CA ARG A 204 -14.38 -27.29 -4.25
C ARG A 204 -15.83 -27.78 -4.23
N SER A 205 -16.62 -27.37 -3.24
CA SER A 205 -18.03 -27.74 -3.13
C SER A 205 -18.85 -26.89 -4.10
N LEU A 206 -19.61 -27.56 -4.97
CA LEU A 206 -20.68 -27.10 -5.89
C LEU A 206 -20.48 -27.60 -7.33
N ALA A 207 -19.47 -28.44 -7.59
CA ALA A 207 -19.52 -29.38 -8.71
C ALA A 207 -19.95 -30.76 -8.19
N SER A 208 -21.22 -30.88 -7.81
CA SER A 208 -21.93 -32.14 -7.55
C SER A 208 -23.39 -31.94 -7.88
#